data_AF-A0AAE9E1T9-F1
#
_entry.id   AF-A0AAE9E1T9-F1
#
_cell.length_a   1.000
_cell.length_b   1.000
_cell.length_c   1.000
_cell.angle_alpha   90.00
_cell.angle_beta   90.00
_cell.angle_gamma   90.00
#
_symmetry.space_group_name_H-M   'P 1'
#
loop_
_entity.id
_entity.type
_entity.pdbx_description
1 polymer ?
#
loop_
_entity_poly.entity_id
_entity_poly.type
_entity_poly.pdbx_seq_one_letter_code
_entity_poly.pdbx_strand_id
1 'polypeptide(L)'
;MKGQVLNQSFMDNTFCVITPSTESYKEAAKEPSAQSPDRSLLNRVTTKASLAPQYSNSIDSNDEISQILIVAAENEVKVVALPTFSQLYVQKFDEIPLVKASPTHIRGYPCLMCLSAAGQIIMLSLPSLRILNTSQIFPHSVEIDDPLCQKTSFSDHGLGVYMASQTEMEKYTMCSEIADQTAESLGELFVPCEMPEQPKNNSFLKGVSSIFGGTPRNDPNDIDAILSENMGAKNNAGMNPMRSVARTIPGPSVQMDRAQAGGVSAGQAAAMALQNLNERTEKLNATVDATENLKNNAMSLSSRTGKLVEKYEKKKWYNF
;
A
#
# COMPACT_ATOMS: atom_id res chain seq x y z
N MET A 1 -26.58 26.51 -8.34
CA MET A 1 -25.36 25.77 -7.98
C MET A 1 -24.43 26.71 -7.24
N LYS A 2 -23.72 26.22 -6.22
CA LYS A 2 -22.68 26.98 -5.51
C LYS A 2 -21.31 26.39 -5.89
N GLY A 3 -20.42 27.23 -6.40
CA GLY A 3 -19.09 26.82 -6.90
C GLY A 3 -19.11 26.24 -8.31
N GLN A 4 -17.93 25.80 -8.77
CA GLN A 4 -17.72 25.14 -10.06
C GLN A 4 -18.47 23.82 -10.13
N VAL A 5 -19.05 23.52 -11.29
CA VAL A 5 -19.69 22.23 -11.55
C VAL A 5 -18.60 21.20 -11.86
N LEU A 6 -18.57 20.14 -11.07
CA LEU A 6 -17.59 19.06 -11.17
C LEU A 6 -18.09 17.91 -12.05
N ASN A 7 -19.40 17.61 -11.97
CA ASN A 7 -20.01 16.54 -12.74
C ASN A 7 -21.52 16.78 -12.94
N GLN A 8 -22.03 16.35 -14.09
CA GLN A 8 -23.46 16.25 -14.39
C GLN A 8 -23.75 14.84 -14.87
N SER A 9 -24.79 14.23 -14.31
CA SER A 9 -25.22 12.87 -14.64
C SER A 9 -26.75 12.80 -14.70
N PHE A 10 -27.28 11.91 -15.51
CA PHE A 10 -28.72 11.73 -15.67
C PHE A 10 -29.14 10.35 -15.17
N MET A 11 -30.36 10.26 -14.65
CA MET A 11 -31.04 8.99 -14.40
C MET A 11 -32.36 8.96 -15.15
N ASP A 12 -32.76 7.77 -15.58
CA ASP A 12 -34.10 7.55 -16.12
C ASP A 12 -35.17 7.48 -15.01
N ASN A 13 -36.43 7.32 -15.42
CA ASN A 13 -37.57 7.14 -14.52
C ASN A 13 -37.54 5.84 -13.70
N THR A 14 -36.61 4.92 -13.99
CA THR A 14 -36.37 3.69 -13.21
C THR A 14 -35.23 3.85 -12.20
N PHE A 15 -34.68 5.06 -12.05
CA PHE A 15 -33.53 5.36 -11.20
C PHE A 15 -32.26 4.63 -11.63
N CYS A 16 -32.11 4.37 -12.93
CA CYS A 16 -30.87 3.87 -13.49
C CYS A 16 -30.05 5.05 -14.02
N VAL A 17 -28.76 5.10 -13.66
CA VAL A 17 -27.84 6.13 -14.19
C VAL A 17 -27.63 5.87 -15.69
N ILE A 18 -27.82 6.91 -16.49
CA ILE A 18 -27.63 6.89 -17.94
C ILE A 18 -26.14 7.09 -18.22
N THR A 19 -25.50 6.11 -18.86
CA THR A 19 -24.09 6.20 -19.25
C THR A 19 -23.91 6.95 -20.58
N PRO A 20 -22.75 7.58 -20.82
CA PRO A 20 -22.48 8.29 -22.06
C PRO A 20 -22.57 7.38 -23.30
N SER A 21 -23.02 7.92 -24.43
CA SER A 21 -23.24 7.21 -25.71
C SER A 21 -22.00 6.61 -26.36
N THR A 22 -20.80 6.88 -25.83
CA THR A 22 -19.54 6.23 -26.25
C THR A 22 -19.40 4.81 -25.74
N GLU A 23 -20.25 4.37 -24.81
CA GLU A 23 -20.33 2.96 -24.43
C GLU A 23 -21.06 2.19 -25.53
N SER A 24 -20.37 1.23 -26.14
CA SER A 24 -21.00 0.32 -27.11
C SER A 24 -22.15 -0.40 -26.41
N TYR A 25 -23.36 -0.29 -26.97
CA TYR A 25 -24.55 -0.98 -26.50
C TYR A 25 -24.23 -2.44 -26.17
N LYS A 26 -24.30 -2.80 -24.88
CA LYS A 26 -24.23 -4.19 -24.44
C LYS A 26 -25.65 -4.61 -24.08
N GLU A 27 -26.23 -5.43 -24.95
CA GLU A 27 -27.55 -6.00 -24.75
C GLU A 27 -27.67 -6.58 -23.34
N ALA A 28 -28.67 -6.09 -22.60
CA ALA A 28 -29.10 -6.64 -21.32
C ALA A 28 -29.74 -8.01 -21.59
N ALA A 29 -28.90 -9.00 -21.89
CA ALA A 29 -29.34 -10.37 -22.07
C ALA A 29 -30.14 -10.79 -20.84
N LYS A 30 -31.39 -11.21 -21.07
CA LYS A 30 -32.20 -11.99 -20.12
C LYS A 30 -31.30 -13.03 -19.47
N GLU A 31 -31.43 -13.21 -18.16
CA GLU A 31 -30.66 -14.19 -17.40
C GLU A 31 -30.51 -15.50 -18.18
N PRO A 32 -29.28 -15.88 -18.59
CA PRO A 32 -29.07 -17.23 -19.06
C PRO A 32 -29.20 -18.14 -17.83
N SER A 33 -30.15 -19.06 -17.90
CA SER A 33 -30.33 -20.15 -16.94
C SER A 33 -28.96 -20.74 -16.58
N ALA A 34 -28.64 -20.72 -15.28
CA ALA A 34 -27.42 -21.26 -14.72
C ALA A 34 -27.17 -22.70 -15.18
N GLN A 35 -26.20 -22.89 -16.09
CA GLN A 35 -25.62 -24.19 -16.45
C GLN A 35 -24.31 -23.98 -17.24
N SER A 36 -23.27 -23.47 -16.58
CA SER A 36 -21.89 -23.53 -17.06
C SER A 36 -20.94 -23.28 -15.87
N PRO A 37 -19.91 -24.12 -15.64
CA PRO A 37 -19.00 -23.98 -14.51
C PRO A 37 -17.86 -22.97 -14.74
N ASP A 38 -17.72 -22.41 -15.94
CA ASP A 38 -16.67 -21.43 -16.25
C ASP A 38 -17.18 -20.00 -16.02
N ARG A 39 -17.14 -19.56 -14.75
CA ARG A 39 -17.34 -18.16 -14.37
C ARG A 39 -16.18 -17.31 -14.90
N SER A 40 -16.21 -16.92 -16.17
CA SER A 40 -15.63 -15.64 -16.54
C SER A 40 -16.53 -14.58 -15.90
N LEU A 41 -16.15 -14.07 -14.72
CA LEU A 41 -16.85 -12.99 -14.04
C LEU A 41 -16.75 -11.73 -14.91
N LEU A 42 -17.70 -11.59 -15.83
CA LEU A 42 -17.95 -10.32 -16.51
C LEU A 42 -18.38 -9.34 -15.43
N ASN A 43 -17.53 -8.35 -15.12
CA ASN A 43 -17.92 -7.15 -14.39
C ASN A 43 -18.93 -6.37 -15.24
N ARG A 44 -20.16 -6.87 -15.30
CA ARG A 44 -21.28 -6.23 -15.98
C ARG A 44 -21.90 -5.26 -14.98
N VAL A 45 -21.70 -3.98 -15.23
CA VAL A 45 -22.37 -2.92 -14.49
C VAL A 45 -23.86 -3.01 -14.81
N THR A 46 -24.67 -3.40 -13.83
CA THR A 46 -26.14 -3.38 -13.94
C THR A 46 -26.67 -2.49 -12.84
N THR A 47 -27.25 -1.37 -13.25
CA THR A 47 -28.02 -0.45 -12.40
C THR A 47 -29.23 -1.18 -11.83
N LYS A 48 -29.32 -1.25 -10.50
CA LYS A 48 -30.51 -1.68 -9.77
C LYS A 48 -31.26 -0.44 -9.33
N ALA A 49 -32.59 -0.48 -9.42
CA ALA A 49 -33.44 0.58 -8.90
C ALA A 49 -33.12 0.86 -7.42
N SER A 50 -33.05 2.15 -7.06
CA SER A 50 -32.76 2.58 -5.69
C SER A 50 -33.87 2.18 -4.72
N LEU A 51 -33.51 1.79 -3.49
CA LEU A 51 -34.44 1.25 -2.48
C LEU A 51 -35.02 2.30 -1.49
N ALA A 52 -34.92 3.62 -1.74
CA ALA A 52 -35.41 4.63 -0.78
C ALA A 52 -35.74 6.01 -1.37
N PRO A 53 -36.59 6.83 -0.68
CA PRO A 53 -37.95 6.59 -0.19
C PRO A 53 -39.00 7.15 -1.17
N GLN A 54 -40.28 6.82 -0.96
CA GLN A 54 -41.40 7.38 -1.72
C GLN A 54 -41.39 8.92 -1.65
N TYR A 55 -41.50 9.55 -2.82
CA TYR A 55 -41.69 11.00 -2.95
C TYR A 55 -42.80 11.48 -2.02
N SER A 56 -42.64 12.64 -1.38
CA SER A 56 -43.78 13.26 -0.69
C SER A 56 -44.87 13.53 -1.72
N ASN A 57 -46.08 13.03 -1.47
CA ASN A 57 -47.28 13.09 -2.33
C ASN A 57 -47.83 14.51 -2.59
N SER A 58 -46.96 15.52 -2.72
CA SER A 58 -47.34 16.91 -3.02
C SER A 58 -46.98 17.33 -4.44
N ILE A 59 -46.50 16.40 -5.28
CA ILE A 59 -46.41 16.60 -6.72
C ILE A 59 -47.70 16.04 -7.30
N ASP A 60 -48.51 16.92 -7.88
CA ASP A 60 -49.72 16.52 -8.59
C ASP A 60 -49.38 15.37 -9.54
N SER A 61 -50.16 14.30 -9.46
CA SER A 61 -49.99 12.98 -10.08
C SER A 61 -49.95 12.97 -11.62
N ASN A 62 -49.68 14.11 -12.26
CA ASN A 62 -49.74 14.34 -13.71
C ASN A 62 -48.44 14.91 -14.30
N ASP A 63 -47.44 15.27 -13.49
CA ASP A 63 -46.10 15.59 -13.99
C ASP A 63 -45.20 14.35 -13.85
N GLU A 64 -45.24 13.46 -14.85
CA GLU A 64 -44.34 12.30 -14.87
C GLU A 64 -42.88 12.76 -14.86
N ILE A 65 -42.16 12.44 -13.78
CA ILE A 65 -40.69 12.56 -13.74
C ILE A 65 -40.15 11.65 -14.84
N SER A 66 -39.80 12.25 -15.97
CA SER A 66 -39.31 11.51 -17.12
C SER A 66 -37.84 11.13 -16.89
N GLN A 67 -37.08 12.05 -16.31
CA GLN A 67 -35.65 11.91 -16.03
C GLN A 67 -35.26 12.70 -14.79
N ILE A 68 -34.11 12.37 -14.22
CA ILE A 68 -33.53 13.05 -13.07
C ILE A 68 -32.15 13.54 -13.45
N LEU A 69 -31.86 14.81 -13.18
CA LEU A 69 -30.54 15.41 -13.32
C LEU A 69 -29.85 15.46 -11.95
N ILE A 70 -28.63 14.92 -11.89
CA ILE A 70 -27.72 15.05 -10.76
C ILE A 70 -26.65 16.06 -11.13
N VAL A 71 -26.51 17.12 -10.35
CA VAL A 71 -25.47 18.14 -10.52
C VAL A 71 -24.60 18.15 -9.28
N ALA A 72 -23.33 17.79 -9.42
CA ALA A 72 -22.33 17.90 -8.37
C ALA A 72 -21.49 19.16 -8.62
N ALA A 73 -21.52 20.09 -7.66
CA ALA A 73 -20.64 21.25 -7.63
C ALA A 73 -19.79 21.24 -6.35
N GLU A 74 -18.81 22.13 -6.26
CA GLU A 74 -17.91 22.24 -5.11
C GLU A 74 -18.63 22.25 -3.77
N ASN A 75 -19.64 23.12 -3.61
CA ASN A 75 -20.26 23.37 -2.31
C ASN A 75 -21.65 22.73 -2.16
N GLU A 76 -22.18 22.09 -3.20
CA GLU A 76 -23.47 21.40 -3.13
C GLU A 76 -23.64 20.35 -4.23
N VAL A 77 -24.34 19.27 -3.91
CA VAL A 77 -24.87 18.31 -4.87
C VAL A 77 -26.39 18.45 -4.89
N LYS A 78 -26.98 18.55 -6.07
CA LYS A 78 -28.43 18.67 -6.26
C LYS A 78 -28.97 17.58 -7.16
N VAL A 79 -30.16 17.12 -6.83
CA VAL A 79 -30.96 16.21 -7.65
C VAL A 79 -32.23 16.93 -8.06
N VAL A 80 -32.48 16.98 -9.36
CA VAL A 80 -33.52 17.78 -9.99
C VAL A 80 -34.36 16.91 -10.90
N ALA A 81 -35.68 16.96 -10.77
CA ALA A 81 -36.59 16.27 -11.69
C ALA A 81 -36.70 17.03 -13.01
N LEU A 82 -36.77 16.29 -14.12
CA LEU A 82 -36.98 16.83 -15.46
C LEU A 82 -38.31 16.30 -16.03
N PRO A 83 -39.04 17.11 -16.82
CA PRO A 83 -38.66 18.45 -17.29
C PRO A 83 -39.06 19.58 -16.34
N THR A 84 -39.66 19.30 -15.19
CA THR A 84 -40.21 20.33 -14.28
C THR A 84 -39.13 21.19 -13.60
N PHE A 85 -37.87 20.78 -13.65
CA PHE A 85 -36.74 21.40 -12.96
C PHE A 85 -36.98 21.55 -11.44
N SER A 86 -37.82 20.69 -10.85
CA SER A 86 -38.08 20.71 -9.42
C SER A 86 -36.91 20.08 -8.66
N GLN A 87 -36.40 20.78 -7.65
CA GLN A 87 -35.32 20.26 -6.81
C GLN A 87 -35.89 19.18 -5.89
N LEU A 88 -35.42 17.94 -6.06
CA LEU A 88 -35.82 16.77 -5.26
C LEU A 88 -34.97 16.65 -3.99
N TYR A 89 -33.64 16.69 -4.13
CA TYR A 89 -32.70 16.53 -3.03
C TYR A 89 -31.55 17.53 -3.15
N VAL A 90 -30.99 17.94 -2.01
CA VAL A 90 -29.79 18.76 -1.94
C VAL A 90 -28.91 18.32 -0.76
N GLN A 91 -27.62 18.12 -1.04
CA GLN A 91 -26.58 17.89 -0.04
C GLN A 91 -25.59 19.04 -0.11
N LYS A 92 -25.35 19.72 1.01
CA LYS A 92 -24.44 20.87 1.09
C LYS A 92 -23.07 20.46 1.62
N PHE A 93 -22.06 21.19 1.16
CA PHE A 93 -20.65 21.06 1.53
C PHE A 93 -20.09 22.46 1.82
N ASP A 94 -20.64 23.13 2.84
CA ASP A 94 -20.28 24.54 3.13
C ASP A 94 -18.91 24.67 3.83
N GLU A 95 -18.41 23.63 4.52
CA GLU A 95 -17.13 23.65 5.24
C GLU A 95 -15.95 23.14 4.40
N ILE A 96 -16.12 21.99 3.74
CA ILE A 96 -15.08 21.33 2.95
C ILE A 96 -15.64 21.10 1.55
N PRO A 97 -15.17 21.83 0.52
CA PRO A 97 -15.68 21.70 -0.83
C PRO A 97 -15.29 20.36 -1.44
N LEU A 98 -16.04 19.95 -2.46
CA LEU A 98 -15.73 18.84 -3.34
C LEU A 98 -14.75 19.29 -4.43
N VAL A 99 -13.85 18.40 -4.83
CA VAL A 99 -12.88 18.65 -5.91
C VAL A 99 -13.09 17.73 -7.12
N LYS A 100 -13.74 16.57 -6.94
CA LYS A 100 -14.07 15.64 -8.00
C LYS A 100 -15.36 14.88 -7.65
N ALA A 101 -16.17 14.56 -8.65
CA ALA A 101 -17.35 13.71 -8.46
C ALA A 101 -17.58 12.84 -9.71
N SER A 102 -18.04 11.60 -9.51
CA SER A 102 -18.47 10.71 -10.60
C SER A 102 -19.58 9.78 -10.10
N PRO A 103 -20.61 9.49 -10.91
CA PRO A 103 -21.51 8.38 -10.62
C PRO A 103 -20.73 7.06 -10.64
N THR A 104 -21.19 6.11 -9.84
CA THR A 104 -20.68 4.73 -9.78
C THR A 104 -21.81 3.82 -9.29
N HIS A 105 -21.56 2.52 -9.31
CA HIS A 105 -22.42 1.51 -8.73
C HIS A 105 -21.76 0.87 -7.51
N ILE A 106 -22.52 0.47 -6.50
CA ILE A 106 -22.06 -0.43 -5.43
C ILE A 106 -23.07 -1.57 -5.33
N ARG A 107 -22.65 -2.80 -5.63
CA ARG A 107 -23.54 -3.99 -5.67
C ARG A 107 -24.76 -3.80 -6.59
N GLY A 108 -24.59 -3.00 -7.64
CA GLY A 108 -25.61 -2.61 -8.61
C GLY A 108 -26.40 -1.36 -8.23
N TYR A 109 -26.34 -0.86 -6.99
CA TYR A 109 -27.06 0.35 -6.61
C TYR A 109 -26.31 1.62 -7.03
N PRO A 110 -27.00 2.61 -7.63
CA PRO A 110 -26.37 3.85 -8.07
C PRO A 110 -25.95 4.70 -6.87
N CYS A 111 -24.71 5.19 -6.93
CA CYS A 111 -24.10 6.06 -5.95
C CYS A 111 -23.34 7.19 -6.65
N LEU A 112 -23.10 8.28 -5.93
CA LEU A 112 -22.17 9.32 -6.34
C LEU A 112 -20.92 9.23 -5.46
N MET A 113 -19.77 9.05 -6.09
CA MET A 113 -18.48 9.06 -5.42
C MET A 113 -17.86 10.44 -5.58
N CYS A 114 -17.55 11.10 -4.46
CA CYS A 114 -16.98 12.44 -4.43
C CYS A 114 -15.63 12.44 -3.71
N LEU A 115 -14.67 13.22 -4.20
CA LEU A 115 -13.45 13.58 -3.47
C LEU A 115 -13.65 14.97 -2.87
N SER A 116 -13.41 15.11 -1.57
CA SER A 116 -13.38 16.41 -0.88
C SER A 116 -12.00 17.04 -0.90
N ALA A 117 -11.93 18.35 -0.72
CA ALA A 117 -10.68 19.09 -0.58
C ALA A 117 -9.87 18.68 0.67
N ALA A 118 -10.47 17.95 1.61
CA ALA A 118 -9.77 17.35 2.74
C ALA A 118 -9.11 15.99 2.40
N GLY A 119 -9.18 15.53 1.15
CA GLY A 119 -8.59 14.25 0.74
C GLY A 119 -9.44 13.03 1.10
N GLN A 120 -10.76 13.20 1.27
CA GLN A 120 -11.69 12.13 1.63
C GLN A 120 -12.55 11.73 0.44
N ILE A 121 -12.77 10.42 0.27
CA ILE A 121 -13.87 9.91 -0.54
C ILE A 121 -15.15 9.93 0.27
N ILE A 122 -16.17 10.59 -0.26
CA ILE A 122 -17.52 10.64 0.28
C ILE A 122 -18.44 9.92 -0.71
N MET A 123 -19.10 8.87 -0.24
CA MET A 123 -20.07 8.10 -1.01
C MET A 123 -21.48 8.58 -0.68
N LEU A 124 -22.21 9.05 -1.68
CA LEU A 124 -23.62 9.43 -1.56
C LEU A 124 -24.51 8.42 -2.27
N SER A 125 -25.63 8.05 -1.66
CA SER A 125 -26.67 7.27 -2.35
C SER A 125 -27.41 8.11 -3.38
N LEU A 126 -27.77 7.52 -4.52
CA LEU A 126 -28.64 8.15 -5.50
C LEU A 126 -30.04 7.51 -5.48
N PRO A 127 -31.12 8.30 -5.70
CA PRO A 127 -31.13 9.77 -5.84
C PRO A 127 -31.13 10.52 -4.50
N SER A 128 -31.26 9.83 -3.35
CA SER A 128 -31.58 10.47 -2.06
C SER A 128 -30.46 11.33 -1.42
N LEU A 129 -29.26 11.31 -1.99
CA LEU A 129 -28.05 12.00 -1.51
C LEU A 129 -27.63 11.69 -0.06
N ARG A 130 -28.09 10.58 0.53
CA ARG A 130 -27.62 10.17 1.87
C ARG A 130 -26.15 9.74 1.83
N ILE A 131 -25.34 10.24 2.75
CA ILE A 131 -23.96 9.80 2.95
C ILE A 131 -23.96 8.34 3.41
N LEU A 132 -23.30 7.48 2.63
CA LEU A 132 -23.14 6.06 2.89
C LEU A 132 -21.81 5.73 3.58
N ASN A 133 -20.74 6.40 3.16
CA ASN A 133 -19.40 6.21 3.69
C ASN A 133 -18.55 7.47 3.48
N THR A 134 -17.62 7.72 4.40
CA THR A 134 -16.57 8.72 4.26
C THR A 134 -15.24 8.08 4.65
N SER A 135 -14.24 8.13 3.77
CA SER A 135 -12.94 7.48 4.00
C SER A 135 -11.80 8.37 3.54
N GLN A 136 -10.76 8.51 4.35
CA GLN A 136 -9.56 9.27 4.02
C GLN A 136 -8.71 8.49 3.00
N ILE A 137 -8.35 9.10 1.88
CA ILE A 137 -7.39 8.52 0.91
C ILE A 137 -6.13 9.35 0.76
N PHE A 138 -6.23 10.69 0.80
CA PHE A 138 -5.04 11.55 0.79
C PHE A 138 -4.76 12.05 2.19
N PRO A 139 -3.53 11.95 2.70
CA PRO A 139 -3.22 12.44 4.05
C PRO A 139 -3.26 13.97 4.15
N HIS A 140 -3.36 14.68 3.03
CA HIS A 140 -3.25 16.13 2.93
C HIS A 140 -4.44 16.70 2.18
N SER A 141 -4.71 17.99 2.39
CA SER A 141 -5.71 18.71 1.61
C SER A 141 -5.31 18.81 0.15
N VAL A 142 -6.29 18.74 -0.73
CA VAL A 142 -6.13 18.81 -2.18
C VAL A 142 -7.04 19.89 -2.76
N GLU A 143 -6.61 20.46 -3.89
CA GLU A 143 -7.39 21.46 -4.64
C GLU A 143 -7.90 20.87 -5.96
N ILE A 144 -8.84 21.55 -6.62
CA ILE A 144 -9.43 21.11 -7.90
C ILE A 144 -8.36 20.95 -8.99
N ASP A 145 -7.42 21.89 -9.05
CA ASP A 145 -6.36 21.93 -10.05
C ASP A 145 -5.10 21.15 -9.63
N ASP A 146 -5.15 20.43 -8.50
CA ASP A 146 -4.01 19.63 -8.03
C ASP A 146 -3.72 18.50 -9.04
N PRO A 147 -2.47 18.37 -9.53
CA PRO A 147 -2.06 17.25 -10.37
C PRO A 147 -2.43 15.87 -9.81
N LEU A 148 -2.48 15.71 -8.48
CA LEU A 148 -2.92 14.46 -7.83
C LEU A 148 -4.40 14.17 -8.14
N CYS A 149 -5.28 15.17 -8.03
CA CYS A 149 -6.70 15.06 -8.36
C CYS A 149 -6.91 14.74 -9.85
N GLN A 150 -6.12 15.36 -10.72
CA GLN A 150 -6.17 15.12 -12.17
C GLN A 150 -5.73 13.71 -12.55
N LYS A 151 -4.74 13.15 -11.83
CA LYS A 151 -4.27 11.78 -11.99
C LYS A 151 -5.08 10.75 -11.18
N THR A 152 -6.13 11.19 -10.50
CA THR A 152 -7.07 10.31 -9.81
C THR A 152 -8.22 9.98 -10.75
N SER A 153 -8.52 8.70 -10.93
CA SER A 153 -9.63 8.22 -11.74
C SER A 153 -10.61 7.42 -10.88
N PHE A 154 -11.88 7.67 -11.11
CA PHE A 154 -12.99 6.94 -10.51
C PHE A 154 -13.53 5.94 -11.53
N SER A 155 -13.91 4.76 -11.05
CA SER A 155 -14.45 3.69 -11.86
C SER A 155 -15.72 3.14 -11.22
N ASP A 156 -16.39 2.26 -11.94
CA ASP A 156 -17.55 1.54 -11.44
C ASP A 156 -17.19 0.64 -10.25
N HIS A 157 -18.23 0.16 -9.56
CA HIS A 157 -18.10 -0.69 -8.39
C HIS A 157 -17.40 0.00 -7.19
N GLY A 158 -17.34 1.33 -7.17
CA GLY A 158 -16.68 2.09 -6.12
C GLY A 158 -15.17 1.94 -6.13
N LEU A 159 -14.60 1.58 -7.29
CA LEU A 159 -13.16 1.50 -7.49
C LEU A 159 -12.60 2.87 -7.82
N GLY A 160 -11.39 3.13 -7.37
CA GLY A 160 -10.63 4.26 -7.81
C GLY A 160 -9.15 3.93 -7.86
N VAL A 161 -8.44 4.70 -8.68
CA VAL A 161 -6.98 4.65 -8.78
C VAL A 161 -6.42 6.05 -8.70
N TYR A 162 -5.28 6.20 -8.04
CA TYR A 162 -4.52 7.44 -8.05
C TYR A 162 -3.02 7.14 -8.09
N MET A 163 -2.23 8.14 -8.48
CA MET A 163 -0.77 8.04 -8.45
C MET A 163 -0.26 8.50 -7.08
N ALA A 164 0.15 7.57 -6.22
CA ALA A 164 0.74 7.88 -4.91
C ALA A 164 2.13 8.52 -5.05
N SER A 165 2.85 8.17 -6.13
CA SER A 165 4.10 8.82 -6.53
C SER A 165 4.19 8.91 -8.06
N GLN A 166 5.31 9.39 -8.62
CA GLN A 166 5.49 9.41 -10.08
C GLN A 166 5.55 7.99 -10.69
N THR A 167 5.87 6.98 -9.89
CA THR A 167 6.09 5.60 -10.32
C THR A 167 5.20 4.58 -9.62
N GLU A 168 4.33 5.03 -8.72
CA GLU A 168 3.47 4.16 -7.91
C GLU A 168 2.01 4.57 -8.09
N MET A 169 1.18 3.58 -8.42
CA MET A 169 -0.27 3.71 -8.52
C MET A 169 -0.90 2.88 -7.42
N GLU A 170 -1.86 3.49 -6.73
CA GLU A 170 -2.63 2.82 -5.68
C GLU A 170 -4.07 2.65 -6.16
N LYS A 171 -4.60 1.44 -5.99
CA LYS A 171 -6.00 1.09 -6.29
C LYS A 171 -6.73 0.88 -4.97
N TYR A 172 -7.87 1.54 -4.81
CA TYR A 172 -8.73 1.37 -3.66
C TYR A 172 -10.14 0.94 -4.09
N THR A 173 -10.91 0.38 -3.15
CA THR A 173 -12.31 0.05 -3.34
C THR A 173 -13.15 0.48 -2.14
N MET A 174 -14.32 1.04 -2.41
CA MET A 174 -15.36 1.33 -1.43
C MET A 174 -16.39 0.19 -1.33
N CYS A 175 -16.16 -0.94 -2.01
CA CYS A 175 -17.05 -2.10 -2.03
C CYS A 175 -16.40 -3.28 -1.28
N SER A 176 -17.03 -3.74 -0.20
CA SER A 176 -16.49 -4.84 0.62
C SER A 176 -16.32 -6.15 -0.16
N GLU A 177 -17.23 -6.46 -1.08
CA GLU A 177 -17.13 -7.69 -1.90
C GLU A 177 -15.88 -7.68 -2.79
N ILE A 178 -15.46 -6.52 -3.29
CA ILE A 178 -14.24 -6.38 -4.09
C ILE A 178 -13.00 -6.37 -3.18
N ALA A 179 -13.12 -5.83 -1.98
CA ALA A 179 -12.04 -5.87 -0.99
C ALA A 179 -11.69 -7.32 -0.64
N ASP A 180 -12.70 -8.18 -0.43
CA ASP A 180 -12.52 -9.60 -0.11
C ASP A 180 -11.75 -10.34 -1.22
N GLN A 181 -12.06 -10.08 -2.50
CA GLN A 181 -11.37 -10.67 -3.66
C GLN A 181 -9.89 -10.26 -3.75
N THR A 182 -9.53 -9.08 -3.23
CA THR A 182 -8.15 -8.59 -3.28
C THR A 182 -7.25 -9.41 -2.36
N ALA A 183 -7.76 -9.88 -1.23
CA ALA A 183 -7.00 -10.74 -0.31
C ALA A 183 -6.67 -12.10 -0.93
N GLU A 184 -7.58 -12.64 -1.75
CA GLU A 184 -7.38 -13.91 -2.47
C GLU A 184 -6.37 -13.80 -3.62
N SER A 185 -6.05 -12.59 -4.07
CA SER A 185 -5.13 -12.33 -5.18
C SER A 185 -3.64 -12.32 -4.78
N LEU A 186 -3.32 -12.62 -3.52
CA LEU A 186 -1.93 -12.72 -3.06
C LEU A 186 -1.28 -13.99 -3.62
N GLY A 187 -0.37 -13.82 -4.57
CA GLY A 187 0.40 -14.92 -5.15
C GLY A 187 1.49 -15.45 -4.21
N GLU A 188 1.96 -16.67 -4.49
CA GLU A 188 3.11 -17.25 -3.80
C GLU A 188 4.42 -16.82 -4.47
N LEU A 189 5.36 -16.25 -3.70
CA LEU A 189 6.68 -15.86 -4.21
C LEU A 189 7.61 -17.06 -4.34
N PHE A 190 7.43 -18.07 -3.49
CA PHE A 190 8.28 -19.24 -3.46
C PHE A 190 7.67 -20.36 -4.30
N VAL A 191 8.34 -20.70 -5.38
CA VAL A 191 8.09 -21.95 -6.09
C VAL A 191 9.18 -22.93 -5.66
N PRO A 192 8.83 -24.09 -5.07
CA PRO A 192 9.82 -25.12 -4.77
C PRO A 192 10.44 -25.59 -6.08
N CYS A 193 11.71 -25.26 -6.26
CA CYS A 193 12.53 -25.75 -7.36
C CYS A 193 13.55 -26.74 -6.82
N GLU A 194 13.79 -27.81 -7.56
CA GLU A 194 14.94 -28.67 -7.25
C GLU A 194 16.22 -27.85 -7.41
N MET A 195 17.05 -27.84 -6.37
CA MET A 195 18.33 -27.16 -6.41
C MET A 195 19.22 -27.87 -7.44
N PRO A 196 19.81 -27.16 -8.43
CA PRO A 196 20.68 -27.79 -9.39
C PRO A 196 21.82 -28.51 -8.67
N GLU A 197 22.19 -29.69 -9.19
CA GLU A 197 23.31 -30.45 -8.63
C GLU A 197 24.55 -29.54 -8.62
N GLN A 198 25.25 -29.51 -7.48
CA GLN A 198 26.46 -28.71 -7.37
C GLN A 198 27.41 -29.06 -8.52
N PRO A 199 28.12 -28.07 -9.11
CA PRO A 199 29.10 -28.33 -10.13
C PRO A 199 30.09 -29.37 -9.63
N LYS A 200 30.02 -30.60 -10.16
CA LYS A 200 30.98 -31.64 -9.84
C LYS A 200 32.36 -31.08 -10.23
N ASN A 201 33.30 -31.09 -9.30
CA ASN A 201 34.71 -30.78 -9.54
C ASN A 201 35.39 -31.88 -10.39
N ASN A 202 34.79 -32.23 -11.53
CA ASN A 202 35.51 -32.85 -12.64
C ASN A 202 36.26 -31.76 -13.39
N SER A 203 37.19 -31.13 -12.66
CA SER A 203 38.26 -30.39 -13.28
C SER A 203 39.00 -31.37 -14.19
N PHE A 204 38.86 -31.20 -15.50
CA PHE A 204 39.68 -31.85 -16.53
C PHE A 204 41.20 -31.59 -16.35
N LEU A 205 41.57 -30.73 -15.39
CA LEU A 205 42.93 -30.35 -15.02
C LEU A 205 43.39 -30.92 -13.66
N LYS A 206 42.74 -31.97 -13.14
CA LYS A 206 43.19 -32.67 -11.92
C LYS A 206 44.57 -33.34 -12.04
N GLY A 207 45.20 -33.29 -13.22
CA GLY A 207 46.55 -33.81 -13.46
C GLY A 207 47.71 -32.82 -13.23
N VAL A 208 47.48 -31.51 -13.07
CA VAL A 208 48.59 -30.53 -13.06
C VAL A 208 48.65 -29.61 -11.83
N SER A 209 47.67 -29.63 -10.94
CA SER A 209 47.65 -28.75 -9.75
C SER A 209 48.04 -29.43 -8.43
N SER A 210 48.47 -30.69 -8.43
CA SER A 210 48.94 -31.39 -7.21
C SER A 210 50.45 -31.26 -6.93
N ILE A 211 51.19 -30.42 -7.67
CA ILE A 211 52.66 -30.31 -7.50
C ILE A 211 53.14 -29.12 -6.66
N PHE A 212 52.27 -28.19 -6.24
CA PHE A 212 52.64 -27.14 -5.29
C PHE A 212 51.52 -26.87 -4.27
N GLY A 213 51.78 -27.21 -3.01
CA GLY A 213 51.11 -26.63 -1.83
C GLY A 213 49.89 -27.38 -1.34
N GLY A 214 50.05 -28.09 -0.22
CA GLY A 214 49.01 -28.91 0.40
C GLY A 214 47.83 -28.12 0.95
N THR A 215 46.63 -28.63 0.68
CA THR A 215 45.51 -28.87 1.63
C THR A 215 44.39 -29.56 0.83
N PRO A 216 43.73 -30.60 1.36
CA PRO A 216 42.50 -31.09 0.74
C PRO A 216 41.47 -29.95 0.75
N ARG A 217 40.78 -29.73 -0.37
CA ARG A 217 39.64 -28.80 -0.41
C ARG A 217 38.50 -29.45 0.37
N ASN A 218 38.22 -28.88 1.53
CA ASN A 218 37.16 -29.27 2.45
C ASN A 218 35.79 -29.37 1.75
N ASP A 219 35.04 -30.42 2.07
CA ASP A 219 33.65 -30.63 1.61
C ASP A 219 32.79 -29.41 2.01
N PRO A 220 31.71 -29.06 1.29
CA PRO A 220 30.82 -27.95 1.69
C PRO A 220 30.32 -28.08 3.14
N ASN A 221 30.10 -29.31 3.62
CA ASN A 221 29.73 -29.63 5.00
C ASN A 221 30.82 -29.26 6.03
N ASP A 222 32.08 -29.25 5.58
CA ASP A 222 33.25 -28.94 6.40
C ASP A 222 33.48 -27.43 6.47
N ILE A 223 33.00 -26.66 5.48
CA ILE A 223 32.94 -25.18 5.56
C ILE A 223 31.94 -24.73 6.62
N ASP A 224 30.76 -25.37 6.70
CA ASP A 224 29.78 -25.09 7.76
C ASP A 224 30.34 -25.43 9.15
N ALA A 225 31.10 -26.53 9.28
CA ALA A 225 31.80 -26.88 10.51
C ALA A 225 32.85 -25.82 10.90
N ILE A 226 33.66 -25.36 9.94
CA ILE A 226 34.68 -24.32 10.15
C ILE A 226 34.05 -22.97 10.52
N LEU A 227 32.95 -22.59 9.86
CA LEU A 227 32.21 -21.36 10.19
C LEU A 227 31.51 -21.46 11.56
N SER A 228 31.10 -22.66 11.96
CA SER A 228 30.53 -22.90 13.29
C SER A 228 31.58 -22.92 14.41
N GLU A 229 32.80 -23.37 14.13
CA GLU A 229 33.88 -23.46 15.11
C GLU A 229 34.56 -22.10 15.36
N ASN A 230 34.63 -21.24 14.34
CA ASN A 230 35.25 -19.92 14.46
C ASN A 230 34.35 -18.87 15.14
N MET A 231 33.05 -19.17 15.32
CA MET A 231 32.12 -18.43 16.16
C MET A 231 32.08 -19.09 17.54
N GLY A 232 33.02 -18.72 18.41
CA GLY A 232 33.15 -19.26 19.76
C GLY A 232 31.85 -19.21 20.57
N ALA A 233 31.08 -20.30 20.54
CA ALA A 233 29.88 -20.47 21.32
C ALA A 233 29.84 -21.90 21.88
N LYS A 234 30.71 -22.17 22.87
CA LYS A 234 30.38 -23.15 23.90
C LYS A 234 29.26 -22.53 24.74
N ASN A 235 28.01 -22.70 24.34
CA ASN A 235 26.89 -22.64 25.27
C ASN A 235 25.79 -23.61 24.85
N ASN A 236 25.40 -24.38 25.86
CA ASN A 236 24.52 -25.52 25.83
C ASN A 236 23.06 -25.06 25.64
N ALA A 237 22.63 -24.78 24.42
CA ALA A 237 21.22 -24.66 24.03
C ALA A 237 21.13 -24.65 22.50
N GLY A 238 20.54 -25.70 21.91
CA GLY A 238 20.48 -25.93 20.46
C GLY A 238 19.64 -24.92 19.69
N MET A 239 20.17 -23.71 19.46
CA MET A 239 19.57 -22.72 18.60
C MET A 239 20.66 -22.09 17.71
N ASN A 240 20.71 -22.52 16.44
CA ASN A 240 21.52 -21.91 15.40
C ASN A 240 21.07 -20.44 15.16
N PRO A 241 21.95 -19.43 15.28
CA PRO A 241 21.59 -18.03 14.99
C PRO A 241 21.55 -17.69 13.49
N MET A 242 21.86 -18.64 12.60
CA MET A 242 21.96 -18.40 11.14
C MET A 242 20.67 -18.66 10.34
N ARG A 243 19.50 -18.60 10.97
CA ARG A 243 18.22 -18.40 10.26
C ARG A 243 17.63 -17.05 10.63
N SER A 244 18.41 -15.98 10.44
CA SER A 244 17.83 -14.66 10.34
C SER A 244 17.23 -14.51 8.94
N VAL A 245 16.01 -15.04 8.77
CA VAL A 245 15.09 -14.41 7.80
C VAL A 245 15.00 -12.96 8.25
N ALA A 246 15.34 -12.01 7.38
CA ALA A 246 15.33 -10.59 7.70
C ALA A 246 14.00 -10.24 8.37
N ARG A 247 14.00 -10.07 9.71
CA ARG A 247 12.85 -9.52 10.40
C ARG A 247 12.75 -8.08 9.91
N THR A 248 11.68 -7.79 9.19
CA THR A 248 11.27 -6.43 8.86
C THR A 248 11.44 -5.58 10.10
N ILE A 249 12.35 -4.61 10.03
CA ILE A 249 12.54 -3.60 11.07
C ILE A 249 11.19 -2.89 11.20
N PRO A 250 10.47 -3.03 12.31
CA PRO A 250 9.20 -2.35 12.47
C PRO A 250 9.47 -0.84 12.41
N GLY A 251 8.86 -0.18 11.42
CA GLY A 251 8.87 1.27 11.36
C GLY A 251 8.20 1.87 12.61
N PRO A 252 8.45 3.16 12.91
CA PRO A 252 7.97 3.83 14.12
C PRO A 252 6.43 3.78 14.33
N SER A 253 5.65 3.38 13.33
CA SER A 253 4.20 3.17 13.43
C SER A 253 3.80 1.94 14.25
N VAL A 254 4.59 0.85 14.23
CA VAL A 254 4.19 -0.42 14.88
C VAL A 254 4.27 -0.35 16.42
N GLN A 255 5.11 0.54 16.94
CA GLN A 255 5.20 0.79 18.39
C GLN A 255 4.04 1.65 18.91
N MET A 256 3.41 2.45 18.04
CA MET A 256 2.29 3.32 18.40
C MET A 256 0.98 2.52 18.50
N ASP A 257 0.78 1.52 17.62
CA ASP A 257 -0.39 0.64 17.67
C ASP A 257 -0.43 -0.26 18.92
N ARG A 258 0.74 -0.69 19.41
CA ARG A 258 0.82 -1.51 20.64
C ARG A 258 0.56 -0.69 21.92
N ALA A 259 0.81 0.62 21.89
CA ALA A 259 0.55 1.53 22.99
C ALA A 259 -0.94 1.90 23.12
N GLN A 260 -1.72 1.81 22.04
CA GLN A 260 -3.18 2.04 22.10
C GLN A 260 -3.98 0.80 22.51
N ALA A 261 -3.44 -0.40 22.34
CA ALA A 261 -4.17 -1.65 22.63
C ALA A 261 -4.15 -2.09 24.11
N GLY A 262 -3.27 -1.54 24.94
CA GLY A 262 -3.25 -1.80 26.38
C GLY A 262 -3.22 -0.47 27.11
N GLY A 263 -4.22 -0.18 27.94
CA GLY A 263 -4.29 1.06 28.71
C GLY A 263 -3.07 1.24 29.63
N VAL A 264 -2.01 1.83 29.10
CA VAL A 264 -0.81 2.20 29.87
C VAL A 264 -1.02 3.63 30.36
N SER A 265 -1.00 3.84 31.68
CA SER A 265 -1.08 5.18 32.25
C SER A 265 0.09 6.04 31.76
N ALA A 266 -0.12 7.34 31.55
CA ALA A 266 0.89 8.28 31.05
C ALA A 266 2.21 8.23 31.86
N GLY A 267 2.13 7.94 33.17
CA GLY A 267 3.31 7.77 34.03
C GLY A 267 4.13 6.51 33.73
N GLN A 268 3.49 5.41 33.34
CA GLN A 268 4.18 4.16 32.96
C GLN A 268 4.81 4.26 31.57
N ALA A 269 4.15 4.93 30.62
CA ALA A 269 4.72 5.20 29.30
C ALA A 269 5.98 6.11 29.40
N ALA A 270 5.93 7.12 30.28
CA ALA A 270 7.08 7.99 30.54
C ALA A 270 8.26 7.23 31.19
N ALA A 271 8.00 6.32 32.12
CA ALA A 271 9.04 5.50 32.76
C ALA A 271 9.73 4.55 31.75
N MET A 272 8.95 3.92 30.87
CA MET A 272 9.50 3.07 29.79
C MET A 272 10.32 3.87 28.78
N ALA A 273 9.88 5.09 28.43
CA ALA A 273 10.63 5.96 27.53
C ALA A 273 11.99 6.36 28.12
N LEU A 274 12.05 6.67 29.42
CA LEU A 274 13.31 6.97 30.13
C LEU A 274 14.24 5.76 30.19
N GLN A 275 13.71 4.56 30.44
CA GLN A 275 14.51 3.34 30.43
C GLN A 275 15.11 3.07 29.03
N ASN A 276 14.31 3.22 27.97
CA ASN A 276 14.79 3.05 26.59
C ASN A 276 15.86 4.09 26.23
N LEU A 277 15.76 5.32 26.75
CA LEU A 277 16.79 6.36 26.58
C LEU A 277 18.08 6.02 27.34
N ASN A 278 17.98 5.44 28.54
CA ASN A 278 19.16 4.98 29.29
C ASN A 278 19.85 3.81 28.57
N GLU A 279 19.11 2.81 28.10
CA GLU A 279 19.66 1.69 27.33
C GLU A 279 20.31 2.15 26.02
N ARG A 280 19.73 3.17 25.37
CA ARG A 280 20.34 3.80 24.19
C ARG A 280 21.62 4.54 24.54
N THR A 281 21.66 5.22 25.68
CA THR A 281 22.84 5.95 26.17
C THR A 281 23.98 4.98 26.49
N GLU A 282 23.68 3.85 27.12
CA GLU A 282 24.66 2.81 27.43
C GLU A 282 25.24 2.18 26.15
N LYS A 283 24.41 1.89 25.14
CA LYS A 283 24.86 1.39 23.84
C LYS A 283 25.71 2.41 23.07
N LEU A 284 25.36 3.69 23.16
CA LEU A 284 26.17 4.78 22.60
C LEU A 284 27.54 4.84 23.30
N ASN A 285 27.58 4.72 24.63
CA ASN A 285 28.83 4.74 25.38
C ASN A 285 29.74 3.56 25.02
N ALA A 286 29.19 2.35 24.89
CA ALA A 286 29.94 1.17 24.42
C ALA A 286 30.51 1.36 23.00
N THR A 287 29.82 2.10 22.14
CA THR A 287 30.30 2.41 20.78
C THR A 287 31.44 3.43 20.81
N VAL A 288 31.38 4.40 21.72
CA VAL A 288 32.46 5.37 21.96
C VAL A 288 33.71 4.65 22.47
N ASP A 289 33.58 3.76 23.45
CA ASP A 289 34.69 2.96 23.99
C ASP A 289 35.31 2.04 22.91
N ALA A 290 34.48 1.40 22.09
CA ALA A 290 34.94 0.58 20.97
C ALA A 290 35.69 1.43 19.93
N THR A 291 35.22 2.65 19.65
CA THR A 291 35.86 3.58 18.72
C THR A 291 37.19 4.10 19.26
N GLU A 292 37.28 4.41 20.56
CA GLU A 292 38.53 4.82 21.20
C GLU A 292 39.56 3.70 21.19
N ASN A 293 39.14 2.45 21.46
CA ASN A 293 40.01 1.28 21.36
C ASN A 293 40.47 1.03 19.91
N LEU A 294 39.61 1.22 18.92
CA LEU A 294 40.00 1.17 17.51
C LEU A 294 41.02 2.25 17.15
N LYS A 295 40.83 3.48 17.64
CA LYS A 295 41.76 4.60 17.44
C LYS A 295 43.14 4.29 18.03
N ASN A 296 43.18 3.74 19.24
CA ASN A 296 44.42 3.37 19.91
C ASN A 296 45.15 2.23 19.18
N ASN A 297 44.42 1.22 18.68
CA ASN A 297 44.98 0.16 17.85
C ASN A 297 45.54 0.70 16.52
N ALA A 298 44.83 1.62 15.87
CA ALA A 298 45.29 2.25 14.62
C ALA A 298 46.56 3.09 14.84
N MET A 299 46.64 3.86 15.93
CA MET A 299 47.86 4.61 16.27
C MET A 299 49.06 3.69 16.58
N SER A 300 48.82 2.58 17.27
CA SER A 300 49.84 1.56 17.52
C SER A 300 50.33 0.91 16.23
N LEU A 301 49.42 0.55 15.31
CA LEU A 301 49.75 -0.03 14.01
C LEU A 301 50.53 0.97 13.14
N SER A 302 50.12 2.24 13.13
CA SER A 302 50.81 3.31 12.41
C SER A 302 52.25 3.49 12.93
N SER A 303 52.45 3.51 14.25
CA SER A 303 53.79 3.59 14.85
C SER A 303 54.68 2.39 14.49
N ARG A 304 54.13 1.16 14.53
CA ARG A 304 54.86 -0.06 14.15
C ARG A 304 55.22 -0.06 12.67
N THR A 305 54.30 0.39 11.82
CA THR A 305 54.50 0.48 10.37
C THR A 305 55.54 1.54 10.03
N GLY A 306 55.51 2.70 10.67
CA GLY A 306 56.53 3.75 10.49
C GLY A 306 57.94 3.27 10.83
N LYS A 307 58.10 2.54 11.94
CA LYS A 307 59.39 1.93 12.31
C LYS A 307 59.85 0.85 11.32
N LEU A 308 58.92 0.14 10.69
CA LEU A 308 59.22 -0.88 9.70
C LEU A 308 59.67 -0.23 8.37
N VAL A 309 58.99 0.82 7.93
CA VAL A 309 59.37 1.61 6.75
C VAL A 309 60.77 2.19 6.91
N GLU A 310 61.08 2.80 8.06
CA GLU A 310 62.42 3.36 8.31
C GLU A 310 63.52 2.29 8.31
N LYS A 311 63.21 1.06 8.76
CA LYS A 311 64.13 -0.09 8.65
C LYS A 311 64.36 -0.54 7.21
N TYR A 312 63.33 -0.50 6.36
CA TYR A 312 63.45 -0.86 4.95
C TYR A 312 64.14 0.23 4.12
N GLU A 313 63.92 1.52 4.43
CA GLU A 313 64.63 2.63 3.79
C GLU A 313 66.13 2.63 4.11
N LYS A 314 66.52 2.25 5.32
CA LYS A 314 67.94 2.15 5.74
C LYS A 314 68.64 0.88 5.25
N LYS A 315 67.91 -0.13 4.76
CA LYS A 315 68.50 -1.33 4.16
C LYS A 315 68.87 -1.07 2.71
N LYS A 316 70.16 -0.81 2.47
CA LYS A 316 70.71 -0.84 1.11
C LYS A 316 70.89 -2.29 0.66
N TRP A 317 70.40 -2.59 -0.54
CA TRP A 317 70.28 -3.91 -1.17
C TRP A 317 71.56 -4.75 -1.35
N TYR A 318 72.71 -4.23 -0.91
CA TYR A 318 74.01 -4.89 -1.03
C TYR A 318 74.63 -5.32 0.31
N ASN A 319 74.01 -5.02 1.45
CA ASN A 319 74.44 -5.56 2.74
C ASN A 319 73.53 -6.73 3.08
N PHE A 320 73.97 -7.94 2.69
CA PHE A 320 73.46 -9.20 3.22
C PHE A 320 74.19 -9.57 4.50
#